data_AF-A0A1A8MA58-F1
#
_entry.id   AF-A0A1A8MA58-F1
#
_cell.length_a   1.000
_cell.length_b   1.000
_cell.length_c   1.000
_cell.angle_alpha   90.00
_cell.angle_beta   90.00
_cell.angle_gamma   90.00
#
_symmetry.space_group_name_H-M   'P 1'
#
loop_
_entity.id
_entity.type
_entity.pdbx_description
1 polymer ?
#
loop_
_entity_poly.entity_id
_entity_poly.type
_entity_poly.pdbx_seq_one_letter_code
_entity_poly.pdbx_strand_id
1 'polypeptide(L)'
;ISKFIQWRLVKRDVLWTEVKVLITRYALFPLLMGEDFYYVGVDVGTGSARAALVTREGEIKTTTEEPLSIWRPKPEHYVQSSTEIWQRCCTAVKRVTRGVQKNQILGIGFDATCSLVVLDQNFQPVSVAQDGDPQQNVVMWMDHRAAEQAARITNTNHRVLSRVGGVMSQEMQPPKLLWLKENLKDSCWDKAAHFFDLPDFLSWKATGSLTRSLCTLVCKWTYCPPEGWDDSFWISVGLEDLLENNFSKIGSVAAPPGSPLGGGLTAEAASDLGLNPGTAVGASLIDAHAGGLGVIGADVGGFNLPCEHQPITSRMAMICGT
;
A
#
# COMPACT_ATOMS: atom_id res chain seq x y z
N ILE A 1 -29.72 12.36 0.55
CA ILE A 1 -29.57 12.68 2.00
C ILE A 1 -29.75 11.43 2.88
N SER A 2 -30.75 10.56 2.64
CA SER A 2 -30.91 9.30 3.41
C SER A 2 -29.87 8.19 3.11
N LYS A 3 -29.34 8.08 1.87
CA LYS A 3 -28.24 7.13 1.53
C LYS A 3 -26.84 7.53 2.05
N PHE A 4 -26.66 8.79 2.46
CA PHE A 4 -25.37 9.33 2.91
C PHE A 4 -25.06 9.01 4.39
N ILE A 5 -26.09 8.71 5.18
CA ILE A 5 -25.96 8.47 6.63
C ILE A 5 -25.61 7.00 6.90
N GLN A 6 -26.13 6.06 6.10
CA GLN A 6 -25.86 4.62 6.26
C GLN A 6 -24.45 4.24 5.77
N TRP A 7 -23.91 4.95 4.76
CA TRP A 7 -22.55 4.76 4.25
C TRP A 7 -21.46 5.28 5.21
N ARG A 8 -21.80 6.24 6.06
CA ARG A 8 -20.88 6.82 7.06
C ARG A 8 -20.69 5.92 8.29
N LEU A 9 -21.61 4.99 8.53
CA LEU A 9 -21.51 3.97 9.58
C LEU A 9 -20.64 2.79 9.12
N VAL A 10 -20.79 2.35 7.86
CA VAL A 10 -20.02 1.21 7.31
C VAL A 10 -18.54 1.54 7.10
N LYS A 11 -18.16 2.76 6.64
CA LYS A 11 -16.74 3.17 6.57
C LYS A 11 -16.05 3.28 7.94
N ARG A 12 -16.84 3.34 9.02
CA ARG A 12 -16.34 3.47 10.39
C ARG A 12 -16.15 2.12 11.09
N ASP A 13 -16.62 1.03 10.49
CA ASP A 13 -16.46 -0.35 10.99
C ASP A 13 -15.68 -1.27 10.02
N VAL A 14 -15.64 -0.96 8.72
CA VAL A 14 -14.99 -1.80 7.69
C VAL A 14 -13.47 -1.60 7.59
N LEU A 15 -12.97 -0.41 7.93
CA LEU A 15 -11.55 -0.04 7.85
C LEU A 15 -10.67 -0.60 9.00
N TRP A 16 -11.20 -1.54 9.78
CA TRP A 16 -10.94 -1.49 11.23
C TRP A 16 -10.68 -2.84 11.88
N THR A 17 -10.77 -3.90 11.08
CA THR A 17 -10.19 -5.20 11.42
C THR A 17 -8.87 -5.46 10.64
N GLU A 18 -8.41 -4.44 9.89
CA GLU A 18 -7.22 -4.44 9.01
C GLU A 18 -5.91 -4.78 9.74
N VAL A 19 -5.84 -4.56 11.06
CA VAL A 19 -4.62 -4.79 11.88
C VAL A 19 -4.46 -6.25 12.32
N LYS A 20 -5.53 -7.05 12.34
CA LYS A 20 -5.54 -8.37 13.01
C LYS A 20 -4.73 -9.44 12.27
N VAL A 21 -4.60 -9.32 10.95
CA VAL A 21 -4.00 -10.38 10.11
C VAL A 21 -2.53 -10.14 9.76
N LEU A 22 -2.03 -8.91 9.82
CA LEU A 22 -0.62 -8.66 9.49
C LEU A 22 0.39 -9.12 10.56
N ILE A 23 -0.02 -9.41 11.81
CA ILE A 23 0.94 -9.54 12.92
C ILE A 23 0.85 -10.86 13.71
N THR A 24 -0.07 -11.77 13.37
CA THR A 24 -0.30 -12.98 14.20
C THR A 24 0.21 -14.28 13.59
N ARG A 25 1.53 -14.40 13.37
CA ARG A 25 2.22 -15.70 13.40
C ARG A 25 3.63 -15.51 13.94
N TYR A 26 3.91 -16.14 15.09
CA TYR A 26 5.21 -16.29 15.76
C TYR A 26 5.67 -15.14 16.69
N ALA A 27 4.96 -14.94 17.79
CA ALA A 27 5.54 -14.37 19.00
C ALA A 27 5.15 -15.26 20.21
N LEU A 28 6.03 -16.21 20.54
CA LEU A 28 6.00 -16.91 21.83
C LEU A 28 6.72 -16.02 22.85
N PHE A 29 5.99 -15.11 23.48
CA PHE A 29 6.45 -14.39 24.68
C PHE A 29 5.67 -14.87 25.91
N PRO A 30 6.33 -15.00 27.08
CA PRO A 30 5.65 -15.41 28.32
C PRO A 30 4.55 -14.41 28.68
N LEU A 31 3.43 -14.91 29.21
CA LEU A 31 2.35 -14.10 29.77
C LEU A 31 2.88 -13.20 30.89
N LEU A 32 3.23 -11.95 30.56
CA LEU A 32 3.22 -10.86 31.52
C LEU A 32 1.76 -10.43 31.67
N MET A 33 1.08 -10.98 32.68
CA MET A 33 -0.23 -10.47 33.09
C MET A 33 -0.03 -9.04 33.62
N GLY A 34 -0.52 -8.04 32.89
CA GLY A 34 -0.59 -6.66 33.37
C GLY A 34 -0.27 -5.55 32.35
N GLU A 35 0.28 -5.86 31.17
CA GLU A 35 0.52 -4.84 30.13
C GLU A 35 -0.39 -5.08 28.91
N ASP A 36 -1.20 -4.08 28.58
CA ASP A 36 -1.93 -4.06 27.32
C ASP A 36 -0.92 -3.83 26.17
N PHE A 37 -0.85 -4.78 25.24
CA PHE A 37 -0.06 -4.66 24.01
C PHE A 37 -0.93 -4.20 22.85
N TYR A 38 -0.35 -3.37 22.00
CA TYR A 38 -1.04 -2.76 20.87
C TYR A 38 -0.27 -2.90 19.57
N TYR A 39 -1.01 -2.67 18.49
CA TYR A 39 -0.55 -2.62 17.12
C TYR A 39 -1.07 -1.34 16.47
N VAL A 40 -0.35 -0.85 15.46
CA VAL A 40 -0.76 0.33 14.69
C VAL A 40 -1.07 -0.07 13.26
N GLY A 41 -2.26 0.27 12.78
CA GLY A 41 -2.60 0.21 11.35
C GLY A 41 -2.53 1.60 10.75
N VAL A 42 -2.01 1.71 9.53
CA VAL A 42 -1.99 2.96 8.75
C VAL A 42 -2.60 2.71 7.36
N ASP A 43 -3.68 3.41 7.05
CA ASP A 43 -4.38 3.42 5.75
C ASP A 43 -4.08 4.73 5.03
N VAL A 44 -3.53 4.68 3.82
CA VAL A 44 -3.37 5.85 2.95
C VAL A 44 -4.36 5.77 1.78
N GLY A 45 -5.53 6.36 2.03
CA GLY A 45 -6.57 6.57 1.03
C GLY A 45 -6.29 7.74 0.09
N THR A 46 -7.22 8.01 -0.83
CA THR A 46 -7.08 9.06 -1.86
C THR A 46 -6.78 10.46 -1.29
N GLY A 47 -7.48 10.87 -0.22
CA GLY A 47 -7.43 12.25 0.29
C GLY A 47 -6.95 12.37 1.73
N SER A 48 -6.55 11.26 2.37
CA SER A 48 -6.10 11.29 3.76
C SER A 48 -5.27 10.06 4.14
N ALA A 49 -4.36 10.26 5.08
CA ALA A 49 -3.69 9.20 5.82
C ALA A 49 -4.42 9.00 7.15
N ARG A 50 -4.74 7.75 7.50
CA ARG A 50 -5.42 7.37 8.73
C ARG A 50 -4.53 6.45 9.53
N ALA A 51 -4.67 6.50 10.85
CA ALA A 51 -4.06 5.52 11.73
C ALA A 51 -5.06 5.02 12.78
N ALA A 52 -4.88 3.79 13.22
CA ALA A 52 -5.56 3.22 14.38
C ALA A 52 -4.58 2.55 15.33
N LEU A 53 -4.85 2.71 16.62
CA LEU A 53 -4.28 1.90 17.69
C LEU A 53 -5.25 0.75 17.99
N VAL A 54 -4.76 -0.48 17.90
CA VAL A 54 -5.57 -1.69 18.00
C VAL A 54 -4.98 -2.65 19.02
N THR A 55 -5.82 -3.29 19.83
CA THR A 55 -5.39 -4.33 20.77
C THR A 55 -5.09 -5.64 20.05
N ARG A 56 -4.50 -6.59 20.78
CA ARG A 56 -4.31 -7.97 20.30
C ARG A 56 -5.61 -8.67 19.92
N GLU A 57 -6.70 -8.33 20.60
CA GLU A 57 -8.03 -8.89 20.36
C GLU A 57 -8.69 -8.26 19.12
N GLY A 58 -8.08 -7.23 18.52
CA GLY A 58 -8.60 -6.50 17.38
C GLY A 58 -9.53 -5.35 17.75
N GLU A 59 -9.55 -4.92 19.02
CA GLU A 59 -10.35 -3.77 19.45
C GLU A 59 -9.63 -2.47 19.12
N ILE A 60 -10.33 -1.52 18.48
CA ILE A 60 -9.79 -0.19 18.23
C ILE A 60 -9.93 0.67 19.46
N LYS A 61 -8.79 1.22 19.92
CA LYS A 61 -8.75 2.16 21.04
C LYS A 61 -8.82 3.61 20.59
N THR A 62 -8.14 3.96 19.51
CA THR A 62 -8.12 5.34 19.00
C THR A 62 -7.87 5.33 17.51
N THR A 63 -8.49 6.28 16.80
CA THR A 63 -8.24 6.54 15.39
C THR A 63 -7.94 8.01 15.15
N THR A 64 -7.28 8.29 14.03
CA THR A 64 -7.07 9.66 13.57
C THR A 64 -7.01 9.71 12.06
N GLU A 65 -7.16 10.92 11.51
CA GLU A 65 -7.14 11.18 10.08
C GLU A 65 -6.40 12.49 9.82
N GLU A 66 -5.49 12.46 8.86
CA GLU A 66 -4.71 13.59 8.38
C GLU A 66 -4.99 13.81 6.90
N PRO A 67 -5.42 15.03 6.48
CA PRO A 67 -5.68 15.30 5.07
C PRO A 67 -4.40 15.28 4.24
N LEU A 68 -4.53 14.88 2.98
CA LEU A 68 -3.47 14.89 1.97
C LEU A 68 -3.80 15.85 0.85
N SER A 69 -2.77 16.50 0.32
CA SER A 69 -2.91 17.35 -0.86
C SER A 69 -3.01 16.49 -2.11
N ILE A 70 -3.79 16.96 -3.09
CA ILE A 70 -3.92 16.36 -4.42
C ILE A 70 -3.76 17.47 -5.44
N TRP A 71 -2.83 17.29 -6.36
CA TRP A 71 -2.64 18.22 -7.49
C TRP A 71 -3.22 17.63 -8.76
N ARG A 72 -3.88 18.49 -9.55
CA ARG A 72 -4.41 18.15 -10.88
C ARG A 72 -3.76 19.06 -11.94
N PRO A 73 -2.50 18.79 -12.34
CA PRO A 73 -1.77 19.68 -13.27
C PRO A 73 -2.40 19.72 -14.67
N LYS A 74 -3.11 18.66 -15.08
CA LYS A 74 -3.85 18.56 -16.35
C LYS A 74 -5.15 17.76 -16.15
N PRO A 75 -6.13 17.85 -17.06
CA PRO A 75 -7.25 16.91 -17.08
C PRO A 75 -6.75 15.47 -16.99
N GLU A 76 -7.38 14.65 -16.17
CA GLU A 76 -7.02 13.24 -15.90
C GLU A 76 -5.64 12.97 -15.30
N HIS A 77 -4.84 14.00 -15.00
CA HIS A 77 -3.56 13.86 -14.32
C HIS A 77 -3.73 14.21 -12.85
N TYR A 78 -3.50 13.25 -11.96
CA TYR A 78 -3.63 13.38 -10.52
C TYR A 78 -2.32 12.94 -9.85
N VAL A 79 -1.71 13.82 -9.07
CA VAL A 79 -0.42 13.58 -8.42
C VAL A 79 -0.42 13.94 -6.94
N GLN A 80 0.47 13.31 -6.18
CA GLN A 80 0.70 13.55 -4.75
C GLN A 80 2.20 13.62 -4.42
N SER A 81 2.49 13.97 -3.16
CA SER A 81 3.82 14.01 -2.58
C SER A 81 4.02 12.82 -1.66
N SER A 82 4.98 11.97 -1.98
CA SER A 82 5.41 10.88 -1.08
C SER A 82 5.95 11.41 0.26
N THR A 83 6.58 12.61 0.24
CA THR A 83 7.07 13.30 1.44
C THR A 83 5.93 13.73 2.34
N GLU A 84 4.89 14.38 1.78
CA GLU A 84 3.71 14.77 2.56
C GLU A 84 3.00 13.53 3.11
N ILE A 85 2.80 12.50 2.28
CA ILE A 85 2.15 11.25 2.70
C ILE A 85 2.86 10.65 3.92
N TRP A 86 4.19 10.49 3.87
CA TRP A 86 4.94 9.97 5.01
C TRP A 86 4.80 10.85 6.26
N GLN A 87 4.89 12.18 6.09
CA GLN A 87 4.74 13.12 7.21
C GLN A 87 3.34 13.04 7.86
N ARG A 88 2.29 12.86 7.05
CA ARG A 88 0.91 12.70 7.55
C ARG A 88 0.72 11.35 8.23
N CYS A 89 1.29 10.27 7.71
CA CYS A 89 1.34 8.98 8.41
C CYS A 89 2.01 9.12 9.78
N CYS A 90 3.16 9.78 9.85
CA CYS A 90 3.89 10.00 11.10
C CYS A 90 3.09 10.82 12.12
N THR A 91 2.41 11.85 11.65
CA THR A 91 1.52 12.67 12.49
C THR A 91 0.35 11.83 13.02
N ALA A 92 -0.26 11.03 12.16
CA ALA A 92 -1.37 10.15 12.53
C ALA A 92 -0.95 9.11 13.58
N VAL A 93 0.18 8.44 13.36
CA VAL A 93 0.72 7.44 14.29
C VAL A 93 1.01 8.05 15.65
N LYS A 94 1.70 9.21 15.71
CA LYS A 94 1.96 9.92 16.97
C LYS A 94 0.70 10.33 17.72
N ARG A 95 -0.39 10.64 17.00
CA ARG A 95 -1.67 11.02 17.61
C ARG A 95 -2.36 9.82 18.25
N VAL A 96 -2.43 8.68 17.55
CA VAL A 96 -3.12 7.48 18.08
C VAL A 96 -2.34 6.77 19.18
N THR A 97 -1.01 6.92 19.23
CA THR A 97 -0.16 6.34 20.29
C THR A 97 0.06 7.28 21.47
N ARG A 98 -0.57 8.46 21.49
CA ARG A 98 -0.39 9.45 22.57
C ARG A 98 -0.84 8.86 23.91
N GLY A 99 0.09 8.78 24.86
CA GLY A 99 -0.16 8.25 26.21
C GLY A 99 0.07 6.73 26.32
N VAL A 100 0.44 6.05 25.23
CA VAL A 100 0.85 4.64 25.23
C VAL A 100 2.37 4.57 25.30
N GLN A 101 2.91 3.67 26.12
CA GLN A 101 4.36 3.48 26.17
C GLN A 101 4.85 2.80 24.89
N LYS A 102 6.00 3.25 24.35
CA LYS A 102 6.49 2.75 23.06
C LYS A 102 6.77 1.24 23.04
N ASN A 103 7.16 0.65 24.17
CA ASN A 103 7.38 -0.80 24.34
C ASN A 103 6.07 -1.62 24.28
N GLN A 104 4.91 -0.98 24.46
CA GLN A 104 3.62 -1.64 24.29
C GLN A 104 3.20 -1.73 22.82
N ILE A 105 3.85 -0.99 21.90
CA ILE A 105 3.58 -1.07 20.46
C ILE A 105 4.45 -2.16 19.84
N LEU A 106 3.86 -3.33 19.58
CA LEU A 106 4.58 -4.50 19.12
C LEU A 106 4.79 -4.51 17.60
N GLY A 107 3.94 -3.83 16.83
CA GLY A 107 4.09 -3.76 15.39
C GLY A 107 3.23 -2.71 14.71
N ILE A 108 3.57 -2.42 13.47
CA ILE A 108 2.88 -1.49 12.58
C ILE A 108 2.67 -2.13 11.20
N GLY A 109 1.50 -1.91 10.61
CA GLY A 109 1.14 -2.34 9.26
C GLY A 109 0.70 -1.15 8.40
N PHE A 110 0.92 -1.26 7.09
CA PHE A 110 0.55 -0.23 6.12
C PHE A 110 -0.30 -0.83 5.00
N ASP A 111 -1.37 -0.14 4.65
CA ASP A 111 -2.05 -0.28 3.37
C ASP A 111 -2.25 1.09 2.72
N ALA A 112 -2.49 1.08 1.41
CA ALA A 112 -2.73 2.30 0.65
C ALA A 112 -3.43 2.03 -0.68
N THR A 113 -3.94 3.10 -1.29
CA THR A 113 -4.31 3.10 -2.71
C THR A 113 -3.12 2.72 -3.60
N CYS A 114 -3.39 2.21 -4.81
CA CYS A 114 -2.35 1.68 -5.70
C CYS A 114 -1.65 2.74 -6.56
N SER A 115 -1.10 3.77 -5.93
CA SER A 115 -0.44 4.89 -6.61
C SER A 115 1.04 4.58 -6.88
N LEU A 116 1.58 5.06 -8.01
CA LEU A 116 2.97 4.84 -8.40
C LEU A 116 3.88 5.90 -7.78
N VAL A 117 4.83 5.51 -6.93
CA VAL A 117 5.86 6.40 -6.37
C VAL A 117 7.17 6.25 -7.13
N VAL A 118 7.80 7.37 -7.49
CA VAL A 118 9.07 7.39 -8.25
C VAL A 118 10.18 8.04 -7.44
N LEU A 119 11.30 7.33 -7.29
CA LEU A 119 12.50 7.76 -6.57
C LEU A 119 13.79 7.53 -7.39
N ASP A 120 14.83 8.32 -7.11
CA ASP A 120 16.17 8.18 -7.70
C ASP A 120 17.05 7.16 -6.95
N GLN A 121 18.32 7.02 -7.35
CA GLN A 121 19.22 6.04 -6.74
C GLN A 121 19.57 6.32 -5.27
N ASN A 122 19.34 7.56 -4.81
CA ASN A 122 19.53 7.98 -3.43
C ASN A 122 18.19 8.05 -2.68
N PHE A 123 17.15 7.42 -3.24
CA PHE A 123 15.79 7.41 -2.73
C PHE A 123 15.17 8.82 -2.56
N GLN A 124 15.60 9.78 -3.37
CA GLN A 124 15.00 11.11 -3.40
C GLN A 124 13.82 11.14 -4.38
N PRO A 125 12.75 11.91 -4.09
CA PRO A 125 11.62 12.10 -4.99
C PRO A 125 12.01 12.54 -6.41
N VAL A 126 11.53 11.82 -7.42
CA VAL A 126 11.68 12.20 -8.83
C VAL A 126 10.32 12.65 -9.36
N SER A 127 10.26 13.88 -9.89
CA SER A 127 9.01 14.44 -10.39
C SER A 127 8.36 13.57 -11.48
N VAL A 128 7.04 13.43 -11.40
CA VAL A 128 6.16 12.84 -12.42
C VAL A 128 5.27 13.90 -13.08
N ALA A 129 5.61 15.18 -12.88
CA ALA A 129 4.94 16.33 -13.46
C ALA A 129 5.85 17.01 -14.50
N GLN A 130 5.24 17.75 -15.43
CA GLN A 130 5.98 18.44 -16.51
C GLN A 130 6.75 19.67 -16.02
N ASP A 131 6.33 20.26 -14.90
CA ASP A 131 7.02 21.39 -14.27
C ASP A 131 8.32 20.97 -13.56
N GLY A 132 8.54 19.65 -13.38
CA GLY A 132 9.72 19.09 -12.75
C GLY A 132 9.74 19.25 -11.22
N ASP A 133 8.61 19.60 -10.59
CA ASP A 133 8.55 19.74 -9.14
C ASP A 133 8.75 18.37 -8.45
N PRO A 134 9.83 18.17 -7.68
CA PRO A 134 10.11 16.89 -7.02
C PRO A 134 9.07 16.55 -5.94
N GLN A 135 8.26 17.50 -5.45
CA GLN A 135 7.16 17.19 -4.54
C GLN A 135 5.99 16.49 -5.25
N GLN A 136 5.92 16.53 -6.57
CA GLN A 136 4.91 15.82 -7.35
C GLN A 136 5.52 14.53 -7.89
N ASN A 137 5.77 13.54 -7.02
CA ASN A 137 6.47 12.28 -7.37
C ASN A 137 5.62 11.01 -7.26
N VAL A 138 4.31 11.17 -7.08
CA VAL A 138 3.34 10.07 -7.02
C VAL A 138 2.32 10.23 -8.13
N VAL A 139 2.20 9.27 -9.05
CA VAL A 139 1.09 9.18 -10.01
C VAL A 139 -0.06 8.43 -9.33
N MET A 140 -1.17 9.12 -9.07
CA MET A 140 -2.28 8.55 -8.30
C MET A 140 -2.94 7.35 -8.98
N TRP A 141 -3.63 6.51 -8.21
CA TRP A 141 -4.38 5.37 -8.73
C TRP A 141 -5.43 5.78 -9.78
N MET A 142 -6.15 6.88 -9.54
CA MET A 142 -7.19 7.47 -10.41
C MET A 142 -6.64 8.33 -11.55
N ASP A 143 -5.32 8.38 -11.73
CA ASP A 143 -4.69 9.07 -12.85
C ASP A 143 -4.88 8.25 -14.14
N HIS A 144 -5.50 8.87 -15.14
CA HIS A 144 -5.84 8.23 -16.42
C HIS A 144 -4.98 8.76 -17.58
N ARG A 145 -3.83 9.38 -17.31
CA ARG A 145 -2.91 9.87 -18.35
C ARG A 145 -2.42 8.78 -19.31
N ALA A 146 -2.37 7.54 -18.83
CA ALA A 146 -1.81 6.38 -19.54
C ALA A 146 -2.86 5.56 -20.31
N ALA A 147 -4.00 6.17 -20.66
CA ALA A 147 -5.09 5.49 -21.39
C ALA A 147 -4.63 4.87 -22.71
N GLU A 148 -3.82 5.59 -23.49
CA GLU A 148 -3.30 5.11 -24.78
C GLU A 148 -2.33 3.93 -24.59
N GLN A 149 -1.43 4.03 -23.62
CA GLN A 149 -0.47 2.98 -23.27
C GLN A 149 -1.20 1.72 -22.80
N ALA A 150 -2.26 1.87 -21.99
CA ALA A 150 -3.08 0.75 -21.54
C ALA A 150 -3.76 0.02 -22.72
N ALA A 151 -4.31 0.78 -23.68
CA ALA A 151 -4.90 0.20 -24.90
C ALA A 151 -3.85 -0.51 -25.75
N ARG A 152 -2.66 0.09 -25.95
CA ARG A 152 -1.54 -0.52 -26.68
C ARG A 152 -1.07 -1.81 -26.03
N ILE A 153 -0.89 -1.82 -24.71
CA ILE A 153 -0.49 -3.01 -23.94
C ILE A 153 -1.57 -4.10 -24.08
N THR A 154 -2.85 -3.74 -23.98
CA THR A 154 -3.97 -4.70 -24.17
C THR A 154 -3.92 -5.33 -25.57
N ASN A 155 -3.66 -4.54 -26.61
CA ASN A 155 -3.60 -5.02 -27.99
C ASN A 155 -2.41 -5.94 -28.30
N THR A 156 -1.41 -6.04 -27.41
CA THR A 156 -0.34 -7.04 -27.55
C THR A 156 -0.85 -8.46 -27.45
N ASN A 157 -2.02 -8.68 -26.81
CA ASN A 157 -2.56 -10.00 -26.48
C ASN A 157 -1.54 -10.88 -25.74
N HIS A 158 -0.60 -10.27 -25.01
CA HIS A 158 0.44 -10.99 -24.30
C HIS A 158 -0.17 -11.90 -23.22
N ARG A 159 0.42 -13.08 -23.01
CA ARG A 159 -0.13 -14.11 -22.10
C ARG A 159 -0.39 -13.64 -20.67
N VAL A 160 0.36 -12.65 -20.15
CA VAL A 160 0.14 -12.12 -18.80
C VAL A 160 -1.25 -11.48 -18.63
N LEU A 161 -1.84 -10.98 -19.72
CA LEU A 161 -3.16 -10.35 -19.69
C LEU A 161 -4.23 -11.33 -19.21
N SER A 162 -4.10 -12.63 -19.50
CA SER A 162 -5.04 -13.65 -19.02
C SER A 162 -5.07 -13.77 -17.49
N ARG A 163 -4.06 -13.24 -16.80
CA ARG A 163 -3.96 -13.23 -15.32
C ARG A 163 -4.61 -12.02 -14.68
N VAL A 164 -4.89 -10.97 -15.47
CA VAL A 164 -5.46 -9.70 -15.00
C VAL A 164 -6.81 -9.37 -15.64
N GLY A 165 -7.52 -10.41 -16.13
CA GLY A 165 -8.87 -10.27 -16.70
C GLY A 165 -8.91 -9.99 -18.21
N GLY A 166 -7.79 -10.15 -18.91
CA GLY A 166 -7.69 -10.03 -20.36
C GLY A 166 -7.48 -8.60 -20.88
N VAL A 167 -7.54 -7.59 -19.99
CA VAL A 167 -7.38 -6.17 -20.34
C VAL A 167 -6.44 -5.51 -19.34
N MET A 168 -5.52 -4.69 -19.84
CA MET A 168 -4.66 -3.87 -18.98
C MET A 168 -5.40 -2.58 -18.61
N SER A 169 -5.68 -2.38 -17.33
CA SER A 169 -6.25 -1.11 -16.85
C SER A 169 -5.18 -0.02 -16.79
N GLN A 170 -5.53 1.21 -17.16
CA GLN A 170 -4.68 2.40 -17.01
C GLN A 170 -4.31 2.70 -15.54
N GLU A 171 -5.06 2.14 -14.59
CA GLU A 171 -4.78 2.27 -13.16
C GLU A 171 -3.71 1.30 -12.64
N MET A 172 -3.22 0.39 -13.50
CA MET A 172 -2.10 -0.50 -13.22
C MET A 172 -0.76 0.18 -13.51
N GLN A 173 0.34 -0.39 -12.99
CA GLN A 173 1.65 0.23 -13.08
C GLN A 173 2.31 0.19 -14.48
N PRO A 174 2.20 -0.89 -15.28
CA PRO A 174 2.88 -0.94 -16.59
C PRO A 174 2.49 0.20 -17.56
N PRO A 175 1.20 0.56 -17.74
CA PRO A 175 0.84 1.71 -18.57
C PRO A 175 1.43 3.03 -18.05
N LYS A 176 1.43 3.25 -16.73
CA LYS A 176 1.99 4.46 -16.13
C LYS A 176 3.49 4.57 -16.37
N LEU A 177 4.22 3.46 -16.25
CA LEU A 177 5.65 3.38 -16.55
C LEU A 177 5.94 3.69 -18.01
N LEU A 178 5.19 3.08 -18.94
CA LEU A 178 5.35 3.36 -20.37
C LEU A 178 5.06 4.84 -20.67
N TRP A 179 4.04 5.42 -20.05
CA TRP A 179 3.74 6.84 -20.22
C TRP A 179 4.89 7.72 -19.71
N LEU A 180 5.47 7.42 -18.54
CA LEU A 180 6.62 8.16 -18.00
C LEU A 180 7.84 8.05 -18.92
N LYS A 181 8.12 6.86 -19.48
CA LYS A 181 9.21 6.65 -20.44
C LYS A 181 9.02 7.47 -21.72
N GLU A 182 7.79 7.51 -22.25
CA GLU A 182 7.49 8.19 -23.52
C GLU A 182 7.38 9.71 -23.37
N ASN A 183 6.91 10.21 -22.22
CA ASN A 183 6.55 11.63 -22.05
C ASN A 183 7.47 12.41 -21.12
N LEU A 184 8.17 11.74 -20.20
CA LEU A 184 9.04 12.35 -19.19
C LEU A 184 10.40 11.63 -19.13
N LYS A 185 10.96 11.31 -20.30
CA LYS A 185 12.21 10.53 -20.40
C LYS A 185 13.36 11.18 -19.61
N ASP A 186 13.75 12.39 -20.00
CA ASP A 186 14.92 13.08 -19.45
C ASP A 186 14.69 13.58 -18.02
N SER A 187 13.46 14.00 -17.71
CA SER A 187 13.13 14.61 -16.42
C SER A 187 12.80 13.59 -15.33
N CYS A 188 12.28 12.41 -15.71
CA CYS A 188 11.81 11.37 -14.79
C CYS A 188 12.46 10.01 -15.05
N TRP A 189 12.22 9.41 -16.22
CA TRP A 189 12.57 8.01 -16.49
C TRP A 189 14.07 7.72 -16.32
N ASP A 190 14.92 8.58 -16.88
CA ASP A 190 16.38 8.41 -16.87
C ASP A 190 16.98 8.64 -15.46
N LYS A 191 16.26 9.35 -14.58
CA LYS A 191 16.65 9.59 -13.18
C LYS A 191 16.08 8.55 -12.23
N ALA A 192 14.98 7.88 -12.60
CA ALA A 192 14.30 6.92 -11.75
C ALA A 192 15.12 5.66 -11.56
N ALA A 193 15.36 5.30 -10.30
CA ALA A 193 16.00 4.06 -9.89
C ALA A 193 15.04 3.14 -9.13
N HIS A 194 13.95 3.67 -8.56
CA HIS A 194 12.94 2.88 -7.89
C HIS A 194 11.52 3.32 -8.22
N PHE A 195 10.74 2.35 -8.66
CA PHE A 195 9.31 2.41 -8.80
C PHE A 195 8.67 1.55 -7.71
N PHE A 196 7.79 2.18 -6.94
CA PHE A 196 7.06 1.53 -5.86
C PHE A 196 5.56 1.68 -6.11
N ASP A 197 4.80 0.66 -5.73
CA ASP A 197 3.41 0.90 -5.36
C ASP A 197 3.39 1.62 -3.99
N LEU A 198 2.44 2.51 -3.76
CA LEU A 198 2.41 3.34 -2.55
C LEU A 198 2.47 2.54 -1.23
N PRO A 199 1.77 1.40 -1.08
CA PRO A 199 1.92 0.58 0.13
C PRO A 199 3.36 0.06 0.33
N ASP A 200 4.03 -0.31 -0.76
CA ASP A 200 5.42 -0.79 -0.72
C ASP A 200 6.40 0.35 -0.41
N PHE A 201 6.12 1.56 -0.89
CA PHE A 201 6.89 2.75 -0.51
C PHE A 201 6.82 2.99 1.00
N LEU A 202 5.63 2.87 1.62
CA LEU A 202 5.45 3.10 3.05
C LEU A 202 6.21 2.06 3.89
N SER A 203 6.09 0.79 3.53
CA SER A 203 6.80 -0.28 4.23
C SER A 203 8.32 -0.21 4.02
N TRP A 204 8.79 0.19 2.84
CA TRP A 204 10.20 0.52 2.61
C TRP A 204 10.66 1.73 3.44
N LYS A 205 9.91 2.84 3.44
CA LYS A 205 10.31 4.04 4.20
C LYS A 205 10.38 3.75 5.70
N ALA A 206 9.56 2.82 6.19
CA ALA A 206 9.59 2.34 7.55
C ALA A 206 10.81 1.44 7.88
N THR A 207 11.25 0.58 6.95
CA THR A 207 12.16 -0.55 7.24
C THR A 207 13.49 -0.53 6.50
N GLY A 208 13.62 0.25 5.44
CA GLY A 208 14.70 0.18 4.45
C GLY A 208 14.66 -1.06 3.56
N SER A 209 13.70 -1.98 3.74
CA SER A 209 13.58 -3.21 2.97
C SER A 209 13.04 -2.94 1.56
N LEU A 210 13.73 -3.43 0.53
CA LEU A 210 13.25 -3.35 -0.87
C LEU A 210 12.24 -4.44 -1.25
N THR A 211 11.99 -5.41 -0.36
CA THR A 211 10.97 -6.45 -0.58
C THR A 211 9.60 -5.83 -0.84
N ARG A 212 8.94 -6.30 -1.90
CA ARG A 212 7.59 -5.87 -2.29
C ARG A 212 6.53 -6.78 -1.68
N SER A 213 5.34 -6.24 -1.45
CA SER A 213 4.19 -7.08 -1.12
C SER A 213 3.77 -7.90 -2.34
N LEU A 214 3.48 -9.19 -2.12
CA LEU A 214 2.91 -10.02 -3.17
C LEU A 214 1.51 -9.52 -3.58
N CYS A 215 0.77 -8.86 -2.67
CA CYS A 215 -0.52 -8.28 -2.96
C CYS A 215 -0.43 -7.15 -4.01
N THR A 216 0.54 -6.23 -3.86
CA THR A 216 0.71 -5.13 -4.82
C THR A 216 1.13 -5.69 -6.18
N LEU A 217 2.15 -6.54 -6.20
CA LEU A 217 2.72 -7.09 -7.43
C LEU A 217 1.72 -7.92 -8.25
N VAL A 218 0.91 -8.77 -7.62
CA VAL A 218 -0.06 -9.61 -8.36
C VAL A 218 -1.26 -8.79 -8.84
N CYS A 219 -1.71 -7.80 -8.07
CA CYS A 219 -2.96 -7.10 -8.38
C CYS A 219 -2.79 -5.88 -9.29
N LYS A 220 -1.62 -5.22 -9.26
CA LYS A 220 -1.40 -3.94 -9.96
C LYS A 220 -0.19 -3.94 -10.89
N TRP A 221 0.57 -5.02 -10.87
CA TRP A 221 1.63 -5.30 -11.83
C TRP A 221 1.29 -6.57 -12.62
N THR A 222 2.29 -7.20 -13.22
CA THR A 222 2.17 -8.43 -14.02
C THR A 222 2.93 -9.61 -13.42
N TYR A 223 3.28 -9.50 -12.13
CA TYR A 223 4.03 -10.53 -11.41
C TYR A 223 3.19 -11.78 -11.19
N CYS A 224 3.73 -12.95 -11.55
CA CYS A 224 3.01 -14.23 -11.51
C CYS A 224 3.79 -15.26 -10.68
N PRO A 225 3.44 -15.51 -9.41
CA PRO A 225 4.08 -16.58 -8.63
C PRO A 225 3.72 -17.98 -9.16
N PRO A 226 4.66 -18.95 -9.07
CA PRO A 226 6.02 -18.84 -8.54
C PRO A 226 7.05 -18.26 -9.52
N GLU A 227 6.70 -18.04 -10.79
CA GLU A 227 7.64 -17.68 -11.87
C GLU A 227 8.18 -16.24 -11.76
N GLY A 228 7.41 -15.32 -11.20
CA GLY A 228 7.76 -13.92 -11.00
C GLY A 228 7.49 -13.03 -12.22
N TRP A 229 8.49 -12.25 -12.63
CA TRP A 229 8.41 -11.36 -13.78
C TRP A 229 8.52 -12.14 -15.10
N ASP A 230 7.80 -11.70 -16.13
CA ASP A 230 7.87 -12.28 -17.48
C ASP A 230 8.65 -11.34 -18.42
N ASP A 231 9.91 -11.66 -18.70
CA ASP A 231 10.80 -10.85 -19.56
C ASP A 231 10.16 -10.49 -20.90
N SER A 232 9.46 -11.46 -21.53
CA SER A 232 8.86 -11.24 -22.86
C SER A 232 7.76 -10.20 -22.81
N PHE A 233 7.08 -10.03 -21.67
CA PHE A 233 6.07 -9.00 -21.50
C PHE A 233 6.71 -7.61 -21.58
N TRP A 234 7.70 -7.35 -20.73
CA TRP A 234 8.38 -6.06 -20.64
C TRP A 234 9.07 -5.67 -21.95
N ILE A 235 9.69 -6.64 -22.63
CA ILE A 235 10.26 -6.43 -23.97
C ILE A 235 9.16 -6.08 -24.97
N SER A 236 8.04 -6.81 -24.98
CA SER A 236 6.95 -6.59 -25.95
C SER A 236 6.28 -5.21 -25.83
N VAL A 237 6.34 -4.59 -24.66
CA VAL A 237 5.74 -3.27 -24.38
C VAL A 237 6.75 -2.11 -24.42
N GLY A 238 8.02 -2.39 -24.74
CA GLY A 238 9.07 -1.37 -24.84
C GLY A 238 9.59 -0.88 -23.48
N LEU A 239 9.59 -1.75 -22.47
CA LEU A 239 10.08 -1.51 -21.10
C LEU A 239 11.19 -2.51 -20.72
N GLU A 240 11.99 -2.94 -21.69
CA GLU A 240 13.07 -3.93 -21.52
C GLU A 240 14.19 -3.47 -20.57
N ASP A 241 14.36 -2.16 -20.39
CA ASP A 241 15.29 -1.56 -19.44
C ASP A 241 14.91 -1.83 -17.97
N LEU A 242 13.67 -2.26 -17.70
CA LEU A 242 13.29 -2.73 -16.37
C LEU A 242 13.90 -4.10 -16.02
N LEU A 243 14.43 -4.87 -16.98
CA LEU A 243 15.08 -6.16 -16.72
C LEU A 243 16.46 -5.98 -16.09
N GLU A 244 17.07 -4.79 -16.24
CA GLU A 244 18.41 -4.50 -15.77
C GLU A 244 18.58 -4.73 -14.26
N ASN A 245 19.75 -5.26 -13.90
CA ASN A 245 20.11 -5.59 -12.52
C ASN A 245 19.03 -6.44 -11.82
N ASN A 246 18.47 -7.41 -12.55
CA ASN A 246 17.44 -8.33 -12.06
C ASN A 246 16.21 -7.56 -11.53
N PHE A 247 15.58 -6.74 -12.37
CA PHE A 247 14.35 -6.02 -12.00
C PHE A 247 14.49 -5.03 -10.84
N SER A 248 15.72 -4.57 -10.54
CA SER A 248 16.01 -3.71 -9.39
C SER A 248 15.09 -2.48 -9.28
N LYS A 249 14.70 -1.88 -10.41
CA LYS A 249 13.82 -0.70 -10.43
C LYS A 249 12.40 -1.00 -9.95
N ILE A 250 11.87 -2.19 -10.18
CA ILE A 250 10.49 -2.57 -9.84
C ILE A 250 10.40 -3.56 -8.67
N GLY A 251 11.54 -4.07 -8.21
CA GLY A 251 11.67 -5.00 -7.11
C GLY A 251 11.80 -6.45 -7.58
N SER A 252 12.73 -7.19 -6.97
CA SER A 252 13.07 -8.56 -7.34
C SER A 252 12.73 -9.60 -6.27
N VAL A 253 12.36 -9.13 -5.08
CA VAL A 253 11.98 -9.97 -3.94
C VAL A 253 10.58 -9.60 -3.51
N ALA A 254 9.73 -10.60 -3.36
CA ALA A 254 8.35 -10.45 -2.94
C ALA A 254 8.10 -11.26 -1.66
N ALA A 255 7.21 -10.77 -0.79
CA ALA A 255 6.76 -11.48 0.40
C ALA A 255 5.23 -11.48 0.52
N PRO A 256 4.63 -12.54 1.07
CA PRO A 256 3.21 -12.54 1.40
C PRO A 256 2.86 -11.39 2.35
N PRO A 257 1.67 -10.79 2.25
CA PRO A 257 1.22 -9.76 3.19
C PRO A 257 1.36 -10.19 4.66
N GLY A 258 1.76 -9.26 5.53
CA GLY A 258 2.03 -9.53 6.95
C GLY A 258 3.37 -10.22 7.25
N SER A 259 4.13 -10.65 6.24
CA SER A 259 5.48 -11.16 6.47
C SER A 259 6.38 -10.07 7.08
N PRO A 260 7.25 -10.40 8.06
CA PRO A 260 8.14 -9.40 8.65
C PRO A 260 9.11 -8.85 7.60
N LEU A 261 9.28 -7.53 7.59
CA LEU A 261 10.18 -6.83 6.68
C LEU A 261 11.40 -6.26 7.41
N GLY A 262 12.59 -6.54 6.86
CA GLY A 262 13.87 -6.08 7.41
C GLY A 262 14.03 -6.45 8.89
N GLY A 263 14.62 -5.55 9.65
CA GLY A 263 14.71 -5.64 11.11
C GLY A 263 13.55 -4.95 11.85
N GLY A 264 12.44 -4.63 11.18
CA GLY A 264 11.41 -3.72 11.67
C GLY A 264 11.75 -2.24 11.40
N LEU A 265 11.21 -1.33 12.21
CA LEU A 265 11.45 0.11 12.05
C LEU A 265 12.93 0.46 12.11
N THR A 266 13.40 1.22 11.11
CA THR A 266 14.74 1.84 11.18
C THR A 266 14.78 2.89 12.30
N ALA A 267 15.98 3.30 12.71
CA ALA A 267 16.12 4.36 13.71
C ALA A 267 15.48 5.69 13.26
N GLU A 268 15.62 6.03 11.97
CA GLU A 268 15.00 7.21 11.36
C GLU A 268 13.47 7.09 11.40
N ALA A 269 12.91 5.99 10.87
CA ALA A 269 11.48 5.79 10.84
C ALA A 269 10.85 5.73 12.24
N ALA A 270 11.52 5.10 13.20
CA ALA A 270 11.06 5.08 14.59
C ALA A 270 11.02 6.48 15.22
N SER A 271 12.00 7.33 14.91
CA SER A 271 12.01 8.75 15.33
C SER A 271 10.85 9.53 14.69
N ASP A 272 10.65 9.34 13.38
CA ASP A 272 9.58 9.97 12.62
C ASP A 272 8.19 9.57 13.12
N LEU A 273 7.97 8.28 13.40
CA LEU A 273 6.70 7.71 13.86
C LEU A 273 6.50 7.86 15.38
N GLY A 274 7.54 8.20 16.14
CA GLY A 274 7.47 8.26 17.60
C GLY A 274 7.41 6.89 18.28
N LEU A 275 7.98 5.86 17.66
CA LEU A 275 8.01 4.47 18.16
C LEU A 275 9.43 4.05 18.54
N ASN A 276 9.63 2.74 18.80
CA ASN A 276 10.95 2.17 19.08
C ASN A 276 11.58 1.63 17.78
N PRO A 277 12.90 1.80 17.57
CA PRO A 277 13.61 1.05 16.54
C PRO A 277 13.37 -0.45 16.72
N GLY A 278 13.21 -1.16 15.62
CA GLY A 278 12.94 -2.60 15.63
C GLY A 278 11.49 -3.01 15.92
N THR A 279 10.56 -2.07 16.16
CA THR A 279 9.11 -2.40 16.15
C THR A 279 8.77 -3.10 14.83
N ALA A 280 8.09 -4.25 14.90
CA ALA A 280 7.87 -5.11 13.74
C ALA A 280 7.04 -4.38 12.65
N VAL A 281 7.40 -4.59 11.38
CA VAL A 281 6.65 -4.07 10.24
C VAL A 281 6.31 -5.22 9.31
N GLY A 282 5.03 -5.36 8.99
CA GLY A 282 4.55 -6.37 8.06
C GLY A 282 4.57 -5.89 6.61
N ALA A 283 4.73 -6.82 5.66
CA ALA A 283 4.57 -6.57 4.24
C ALA A 283 3.16 -6.04 3.95
N SER A 284 3.08 -4.93 3.21
CA SER A 284 1.91 -4.10 3.04
C SER A 284 0.76 -4.75 2.23
N LEU A 285 -0.39 -4.09 2.21
CA LEU A 285 -1.54 -4.47 1.39
C LEU A 285 -2.02 -3.32 0.52
N ILE A 286 -2.74 -3.65 -0.55
CA ILE A 286 -3.62 -2.69 -1.21
C ILE A 286 -4.84 -2.46 -0.31
N ASP A 287 -5.28 -1.22 -0.19
CA ASP A 287 -6.45 -0.79 0.60
C ASP A 287 -7.69 -1.67 0.42
N ALA A 288 -8.07 -2.00 -0.82
CA ALA A 288 -9.19 -2.89 -1.09
C ALA A 288 -8.97 -4.28 -0.49
N HIS A 289 -7.77 -4.85 -0.59
CA HIS A 289 -7.50 -6.17 -0.01
C HIS A 289 -7.42 -6.13 1.51
N ALA A 290 -6.87 -5.05 2.07
CA ALA A 290 -6.87 -4.79 3.52
C ALA A 290 -8.31 -4.71 4.05
N GLY A 291 -9.17 -3.90 3.44
CA GLY A 291 -10.57 -3.79 3.82
C GLY A 291 -11.32 -5.12 3.72
N GLY A 292 -11.02 -5.95 2.71
CA GLY A 292 -11.60 -7.29 2.57
C GLY A 292 -11.22 -8.21 3.71
N LEU A 293 -9.94 -8.22 4.03
CA LEU A 293 -9.39 -8.98 5.14
C LEU A 293 -9.96 -8.51 6.47
N GLY A 294 -10.14 -7.20 6.61
CA GLY A 294 -10.81 -6.59 7.75
C GLY A 294 -12.23 -7.14 7.91
N VAL A 295 -13.09 -7.00 6.91
CA VAL A 295 -14.49 -7.48 6.98
C VAL A 295 -14.58 -8.98 7.28
N ILE A 296 -13.71 -9.79 6.67
CA ILE A 296 -13.68 -11.23 6.90
C ILE A 296 -13.33 -11.54 8.37
N GLY A 297 -12.36 -10.81 8.92
CA GLY A 297 -11.88 -10.98 10.30
C GLY A 297 -12.71 -10.32 11.39
N ALA A 298 -13.71 -9.51 11.02
CA ALA A 298 -14.53 -8.75 11.96
C ALA A 298 -15.23 -9.67 12.97
N ASP A 299 -15.32 -9.22 14.22
CA ASP A 299 -16.19 -9.88 15.19
C ASP A 299 -17.65 -9.59 14.82
N VAL A 300 -18.42 -10.66 14.69
CA VAL A 300 -19.84 -10.63 14.31
C VAL A 300 -20.73 -11.12 15.45
N GLY A 301 -20.15 -11.35 16.64
CA GLY A 301 -20.87 -11.71 17.85
C GLY A 301 -21.97 -10.68 18.17
N GLY A 302 -23.18 -11.16 18.45
CA GLY A 302 -24.32 -10.32 18.82
C GLY A 302 -25.02 -9.62 17.66
N PHE A 303 -24.57 -9.81 16.41
CA PHE A 303 -25.24 -9.30 15.22
C PHE A 303 -26.25 -10.30 14.61
N ASN A 304 -26.38 -11.51 15.17
CA ASN A 304 -27.28 -12.57 14.69
C ASN A 304 -27.06 -12.91 13.20
N LEU A 305 -25.80 -12.88 12.75
CA LEU A 305 -25.45 -13.21 11.36
C LEU A 305 -25.32 -14.73 11.20
N PRO A 306 -25.67 -15.30 10.02
CA PRO A 306 -25.52 -16.75 9.79
C PRO A 306 -24.09 -17.28 9.99
N CYS A 307 -23.08 -16.41 9.87
CA CYS A 307 -21.66 -16.74 10.03
C CYS A 307 -21.12 -16.57 11.46
N GLU A 308 -21.95 -16.21 12.45
CA GLU A 308 -21.52 -15.83 13.79
C GLU A 308 -20.72 -16.92 14.51
N HIS A 309 -21.15 -18.18 14.39
CA HIS A 309 -20.48 -19.34 14.99
C HIS A 309 -19.69 -20.18 13.98
N GLN A 310 -19.43 -19.62 12.80
CA GLN A 310 -18.73 -20.32 11.72
C GLN A 310 -17.27 -19.85 11.62
N PRO A 311 -16.34 -20.72 11.18
CA PRO A 311 -14.93 -20.35 11.05
C PRO A 311 -14.76 -19.21 10.04
N ILE A 312 -13.71 -18.40 10.20
CA ILE A 312 -13.40 -17.30 9.28
C ILE A 312 -13.30 -17.76 7.81
N THR A 313 -12.89 -19.01 7.58
CA THR A 313 -12.78 -19.63 6.26
C THR A 313 -14.12 -19.89 5.57
N SER A 314 -15.25 -19.80 6.29
CA SER A 314 -16.59 -19.90 5.70
C SER A 314 -17.20 -18.54 5.39
N ARG A 315 -16.47 -17.45 5.59
CA ARG A 315 -16.96 -16.08 5.41
C ARG A 315 -16.56 -15.57 4.02
N MET A 316 -17.45 -14.77 3.44
CA MET A 316 -17.20 -14.05 2.20
C MET A 316 -17.41 -12.57 2.49
N ALA A 317 -16.43 -11.74 2.13
CA ALA A 317 -16.60 -10.30 2.08
C ALA A 317 -16.73 -9.86 0.63
N MET A 318 -17.70 -8.98 0.37
CA MET A 318 -17.82 -8.29 -0.90
C MET A 318 -17.41 -6.84 -0.69
N ILE A 319 -16.41 -6.41 -1.43
CA ILE A 319 -15.95 -5.02 -1.43
C ILE A 319 -16.40 -4.41 -2.75
N CYS A 320 -17.36 -3.50 -2.65
CA CYS A 320 -17.77 -2.71 -3.79
C CYS A 320 -16.90 -1.46 -3.82
N GLY A 321 -15.94 -1.39 -4.76
CA GLY A 321 -15.31 -0.13 -5.12
C GLY A 321 -16.36 0.88 -5.60
N THR A 322 -16.09 2.16 -5.40
CA THR A 322 -16.94 3.27 -5.88
C THR A 322 -16.79 3.48 -7.37
#